data_AF-A0A382FFM5-F1
#
_entry.id   AF-A0A382FFM5-F1
#
_cell.length_a   1.000
_cell.length_b   1.000
_cell.length_c   1.000
_cell.angle_alpha   90.00
_cell.angle_beta   90.00
_cell.angle_gamma   90.00
#
_symmetry.space_group_name_H-M   'P 1'
#
loop_
_entity.id
_entity.type
_entity.pdbx_description
1 polymer ?
#
loop_
_entity_poly.entity_id
_entity_poly.type
_entity_poly.pdbx_seq_one_letter_code
_entity_poly.pdbx_strand_id
1 'polypeptide(L)' 'MAILNLALRLATIEEGVGTTGTLPIILDDALRHLDQDRELAGISVLKEISMDHQILYFTCRKDFANLAKQAGATVINI' A
#
# COMPACT_ATOMS: atom_id res chain seq x y z
N MET A 1 -8.04 10.43 10.85
CA MET A 1 -6.78 11.19 10.76
C MET A 1 -5.62 10.41 10.15
N ALA A 2 -5.78 9.15 9.72
CA ALA A 2 -4.65 8.31 9.27
C ALA A 2 -4.20 8.52 7.82
N ILE A 3 -5.11 8.89 6.90
CA ILE A 3 -4.82 8.91 5.44
C ILE A 3 -3.79 9.98 5.04
N LEU A 4 -3.83 11.16 5.66
CA LEU A 4 -2.87 12.24 5.38
C LEU A 4 -1.45 11.83 5.81
N ASN A 5 -1.31 11.20 6.98
CA ASN A 5 -0.03 10.71 7.45
C ASN A 5 0.52 9.61 6.54
N LEU A 6 -0.33 8.71 6.05
CA LEU A 6 0.08 7.72 5.05
C LEU A 6 0.54 8.40 3.75
N ALA A 7 -0.25 9.31 3.21
CA ALA A 7 0.07 10.01 1.97
C ALA A 7 1.39 10.79 2.06
N LEU A 8 1.61 11.51 3.17
CA LEU A 8 2.84 12.27 3.39
C LEU A 8 4.07 11.34 3.42
N ARG A 9 3.98 10.20 4.14
CA ARG A 9 5.08 9.23 4.21
C ARG A 9 5.37 8.61 2.85
N LEU A 10 4.34 8.24 2.10
CA LEU A 10 4.51 7.69 0.75
C LEU A 10 5.18 8.71 -0.18
N ALA A 11 4.75 9.98 -0.15
CA ALA A 11 5.36 11.04 -0.92
C ALA A 11 6.85 11.25 -0.58
N THR A 12 7.21 11.22 0.71
CA THR A 12 8.62 11.33 1.13
C THR A 12 9.46 10.13 0.68
N ILE A 13 8.88 8.93 0.62
CA ILE A 13 9.60 7.73 0.15
C ILE A 13 9.86 7.83 -1.36
N GLU A 14 8.84 8.22 -2.14
CA GLU A 14 8.95 8.42 -3.59
C GLU A 14 10.00 9.48 -3.96
N GLU A 15 10.09 10.58 -3.20
CA GLU A 15 11.13 11.60 -3.42
C GLU A 15 12.56 11.07 -3.16
N GLY A 16 12.70 10.05 -2.30
CA GLY A 16 13.99 9.43 -1.99
C GLY A 16 14.53 8.49 -3.07
N VAL A 17 13.71 8.14 -4.07
CA VAL A 17 14.10 7.20 -5.14
C VAL A 17 15.32 7.74 -5.89
N GLY A 18 16.43 6.98 -5.82
CA GLY A 18 17.70 7.31 -6.49
C GLY A 18 18.83 7.81 -5.58
N THR A 19 18.54 8.26 -4.35
CA THR A 19 19.59 8.65 -3.39
C THR A 19 20.01 7.52 -2.44
N THR A 20 19.06 6.67 -2.04
CA THR A 20 19.28 5.59 -1.04
C THR A 20 18.99 4.18 -1.56
N GLY A 21 18.57 4.05 -2.83
CA GLY A 21 18.09 2.80 -3.42
C GLY A 21 16.62 2.51 -3.11
N THR A 22 16.02 1.55 -3.81
CA THR A 22 14.60 1.18 -3.65
C THR A 22 14.44 0.21 -2.49
N LEU A 23 13.97 0.71 -1.34
CA LEU A 23 13.67 -0.11 -0.16
C LEU A 23 12.23 -0.62 -0.16
N PRO A 24 11.95 -1.80 0.43
CA PRO A 24 10.58 -2.27 0.58
C PRO A 24 9.78 -1.41 1.55
N ILE A 25 8.50 -1.22 1.24
CA ILE A 25 7.53 -0.51 2.10
C ILE A 25 6.66 -1.56 2.81
N ILE A 26 6.64 -1.51 4.14
CA ILE A 26 5.87 -2.44 4.98
C ILE A 26 4.69 -1.70 5.61
N LEU A 27 3.48 -2.21 5.40
CA LEU A 27 2.22 -1.62 5.85
C LEU A 27 1.43 -2.65 6.67
N ASP A 28 0.96 -2.27 7.85
CA ASP A 28 0.09 -3.10 8.69
C ASP A 28 -1.30 -2.43 8.81
N ASP A 29 -2.28 -2.97 8.09
CA ASP A 29 -3.67 -2.50 8.06
C ASP A 29 -3.83 -0.97 7.81
N ALA A 30 -2.91 -0.36 7.06
CA ALA A 30 -2.81 1.09 6.89
C ALA A 30 -4.06 1.75 6.23
N LEU A 31 -4.89 0.98 5.54
CA LEU A 31 -6.11 1.44 4.87
C LEU A 31 -7.40 1.06 5.62
N ARG A 32 -7.30 0.34 6.75
CA ARG A 32 -8.43 -0.28 7.45
C ARG A 32 -9.56 0.68 7.87
N HIS A 33 -9.24 1.95 8.10
CA HIS A 33 -10.21 2.96 8.55
C HIS A 33 -10.91 3.70 7.41
N LEU A 34 -10.64 3.35 6.17
CA LEU A 34 -11.24 3.96 5.00
C LEU A 34 -12.57 3.27 4.67
N ASP A 35 -13.44 4.00 3.99
CA ASP A 35 -14.55 3.36 3.29
C ASP A 35 -14.04 2.63 2.04
N GLN A 36 -14.87 1.74 1.50
CA GLN A 36 -14.49 0.88 0.38
C GLN A 36 -13.96 1.65 -0.84
N ASP A 37 -14.57 2.80 -1.18
CA ASP A 37 -14.13 3.61 -2.32
C ASP A 37 -12.72 4.15 -2.10
N ARG A 38 -12.44 4.62 -0.88
CA ARG A 38 -11.10 5.09 -0.50
C ARG A 38 -10.08 3.97 -0.32
N GLU A 39 -10.51 2.76 0.05
CA GLU A 39 -9.62 1.58 0.05
C GLU A 39 -9.18 1.23 -1.36
N LEU A 40 -10.11 1.21 -2.31
CA LEU A 40 -9.81 0.96 -3.73
C LEU A 40 -8.87 2.03 -4.29
N ALA A 41 -9.13 3.31 -3.98
CA ALA A 41 -8.22 4.39 -4.36
C ALA A 41 -6.83 4.21 -3.72
N GLY A 42 -6.76 3.84 -2.44
CA GLY A 42 -5.51 3.55 -1.76
C GLY A 42 -4.75 2.37 -2.37
N ILE A 43 -5.44 1.29 -2.73
CA ILE A 43 -4.84 0.14 -3.44
C ILE A 43 -4.29 0.59 -4.80
N SER A 44 -4.99 1.46 -5.52
CA SER A 44 -4.49 2.00 -6.80
C SER A 44 -3.20 2.79 -6.61
N VAL A 45 -3.11 3.62 -5.58
CA VAL A 45 -1.87 4.36 -5.23
C VAL A 45 -0.75 3.39 -4.87
N LEU A 46 -1.03 2.38 -4.03
CA LEU A 46 -0.01 1.37 -3.68
C LEU A 46 0.47 0.57 -4.89
N LYS A 47 -0.40 0.33 -5.88
CA LYS A 47 -0.03 -0.33 -7.14
C LYS A 47 0.92 0.52 -7.97
N GLU A 48 0.70 1.82 -8.05
CA GLU A 48 1.60 2.74 -8.74
C GLU A 48 2.98 2.77 -8.08
N ILE A 49 3.03 2.98 -6.77
CA ILE A 49 4.27 2.96 -5.98
C ILE A 49 4.97 1.59 -6.07
N SER A 50 4.22 0.51 -6.27
CA SER A 50 4.79 -0.84 -6.40
C SER A 50 5.68 -1.04 -7.63
N MET A 51 5.63 -0.10 -8.59
CA MET A 51 6.50 -0.11 -9.77
C MET A 51 7.96 0.13 -9.41
N ASP A 52 8.21 0.96 -8.39
CA ASP A 52 9.55 1.31 -7.93
C ASP A 52 9.90 0.67 -6.58
N HIS A 53 8.91 0.40 -5.73
CA HIS A 53 9.10 -0.15 -4.38
C HIS A 53 8.39 -1.50 -4.20
N GLN A 54 9.06 -2.48 -3.59
CA GLN A 54 8.34 -3.68 -3.13
C GLN A 54 7.37 -3.32 -1.99
N ILE A 55 6.08 -3.60 -2.16
CA ILE A 55 5.07 -3.39 -1.12
C ILE A 55 4.76 -4.71 -0.40
N LEU A 56 4.88 -4.69 0.94
CA LEU A 56 4.46 -5.78 1.83
C LEU A 56 3.30 -5.27 2.70
N TYR A 57 2.08 -5.71 2.39
CA TYR A 57 0.88 -5.31 3.13
C TYR A 57 0.36 -6.46 3.98
N PHE A 58 0.28 -6.24 5.30
CA PHE A 58 -0.29 -7.18 6.25
C PHE A 58 -1.74 -6.79 6.55
N THR A 59 -2.63 -7.78 6.49
CA THR A 59 -4.03 -7.59 6.87
C THR A 59 -4.64 -8.87 7.40
N CYS A 60 -5.58 -8.73 8.33
CA CYS A 60 -6.48 -9.81 8.75
C CYS A 60 -7.77 -9.86 7.91
N ARG A 61 -7.96 -8.93 6.99
CA ARG A 61 -9.19 -8.77 6.20
C ARG A 61 -9.13 -9.53 4.88
N LYS A 62 -9.87 -10.65 4.81
CA LYS A 62 -9.97 -11.48 3.60
C LYS A 62 -10.58 -10.74 2.41
N ASP A 63 -11.55 -9.87 2.67
CA ASP A 63 -12.17 -8.98 1.69
C ASP A 63 -11.13 -8.05 1.07
N PHE A 64 -10.32 -7.38 1.89
CA PHE A 64 -9.24 -6.50 1.41
C PHE A 64 -8.19 -7.28 0.61
N ALA A 65 -7.76 -8.45 1.10
CA ALA A 65 -6.82 -9.30 0.38
C ALA A 65 -7.35 -9.70 -1.02
N ASN A 66 -8.66 -9.98 -1.14
CA ASN A 66 -9.28 -10.26 -2.43
C ASN A 66 -9.30 -9.04 -3.36
N LEU A 67 -9.58 -7.83 -2.84
CA LEU A 67 -9.51 -6.59 -3.60
C LEU A 67 -8.08 -6.32 -4.10
N ALA A 68 -7.09 -6.48 -3.23
CA ALA A 68 -5.68 -6.34 -3.59
C ALA A 68 -5.27 -7.37 -4.66
N LYS A 69 -5.74 -8.62 -4.55
CA LYS A 69 -5.51 -9.65 -5.56
C LYS A 69 -6.08 -9.26 -6.93
N GLN A 70 -7.29 -8.70 -6.96
CA GLN A 70 -7.90 -8.19 -8.20
C GLN A 70 -7.10 -7.02 -8.80
N ALA A 71 -6.45 -6.21 -7.97
CA ALA A 71 -5.56 -5.15 -8.41
C ALA A 71 -4.20 -5.65 -8.95
N GLY A 72 -3.86 -6.93 -8.72
CA GLY A 72 -2.63 -7.58 -9.19
C GLY A 72 -1.65 -7.99 -8.08
N ALA A 73 -2.01 -7.82 -6.81
CA ALA A 73 -1.16 -8.24 -5.71
C ALA A 73 -1.10 -9.78 -5.58
N THR A 74 0.07 -10.29 -5.20
CA THR A 74 0.20 -11.69 -4.77
C THR A 74 -0.25 -11.81 -3.32
N VAL A 75 -1.19 -12.72 -3.05
CA VAL A 75 -1.70 -12.97 -1.70
C VAL A 75 -1.08 -14.24 -1.15
N ILE A 76 -0.45 -14.13 0.02
CA ILE A 76 0.15 -15.24 0.76
C ILE A 76 -0.64 -15.42 2.06
N ASN A 77 -1.10 -16.65 2.31
CA ASN A 77 -1.71 -17.01 3.59
C ASN A 77 -0.62 -17.61 4.48
N ILE A 78 -0.32 -16.95 5.60
CA ILE A 78 0.66 -17.38 6.61
C ILE A 78 -0.10 -17.93 7.82
#